data_AF-A0A2V8QIV4-F1
#
_entry.id   AF-A0A2V8QIV4-F1
#
_cell.length_a   1.000
_cell.length_b   1.000
_cell.length_c   1.000
_cell.angle_alpha   90.00
_cell.angle_beta   90.00
_cell.angle_gamma   90.00
#
_symmetry.space_group_name_H-M   'P 1'
#
loop_
_entity.id
_entity.type
_entity.pdbx_description
1 polymer ?
#
loop_
_entity_poly.entity_id
_entity_poly.type
_entity_poly.pdbx_seq_one_letter_code
_entity_poly.pdbx_strand_id
1 'polypeptide(L)'
;MSRVLKLILSLAILLGAACALWAQTPTPAAQIAGVIGEVKNIDMATNQMIVRAESGVLSTVILNEKTQYKRMAPGTKSLTGATDIALSDVGPGDRVWARWRPGTDQQTVAAAQLVVMSKADLAKKQEAERNEWRKRGVSGIVKSVNPSTREITVSSRSLAGQSQSVIIPVTDKVLLRRYPPDTVPKYSDAKPSKFEEVKVNDQLRALGDKSADGTHLTAEEVVFGTFKIAGGTVTAIDAANNQIKINDLTTKKSLTIVFKPDSIIRRLPQGAAMMLGGGMGPGGPGGGQGAGQGRPQAQGQGQRPEGAGPGGPQGGGMRMGGGNMADMLEKLPVISINDLKVGDTILMSSLPGADPTQLTAIQLVTGAETLLAMAAARPQQGGQGRPQGGVDLNGSFGGMFGGLGGP
;
A
#
# COMPACT_ATOMS: atom_id res chain seq x y z
N MET A 1 51.75 -28.96 -82.33
CA MET A 1 51.01 -29.77 -83.33
C MET A 1 50.03 -30.63 -82.56
N SER A 2 48.75 -30.29 -82.62
CA SER A 2 47.80 -30.91 -83.56
C SER A 2 47.13 -32.12 -82.92
N ARG A 3 45.84 -31.95 -82.64
CA ARG A 3 44.73 -32.83 -83.06
C ARG A 3 44.91 -34.31 -82.66
N VAL A 4 43.96 -34.92 -81.96
CA VAL A 4 42.76 -35.52 -82.54
C VAL A 4 42.21 -36.38 -81.38
N LEU A 5 40.94 -36.58 -81.07
CA LEU A 5 39.63 -36.11 -81.52
C LEU A 5 38.68 -37.17 -80.95
N LYS A 6 37.52 -36.75 -80.42
CA LYS A 6 36.31 -37.56 -80.19
C LYS A 6 36.43 -38.57 -79.02
N LEU A 7 35.42 -38.76 -78.17
CA LEU A 7 34.01 -38.83 -78.53
C LEU A 7 33.12 -38.77 -77.27
N ILE A 8 32.11 -37.89 -77.32
CA ILE A 8 30.73 -38.03 -76.82
C ILE A 8 30.40 -37.77 -75.33
N LEU A 9 29.53 -36.74 -75.19
CA LEU A 9 28.42 -36.51 -74.26
C LEU A 9 28.65 -36.74 -72.76
N SER A 10 28.22 -35.90 -71.84
CA SER A 10 27.55 -34.59 -71.85
C SER A 10 27.30 -34.31 -70.36
N LEU A 11 27.60 -33.07 -69.93
CA LEU A 11 26.69 -32.23 -69.15
C LEU A 11 26.09 -32.87 -67.85
N ALA A 12 26.33 -32.40 -66.62
CA ALA A 12 26.44 -31.03 -66.17
C ALA A 12 26.92 -31.00 -64.71
N ILE A 13 27.77 -30.02 -64.39
CA ILE A 13 27.78 -29.25 -63.15
C ILE A 13 27.85 -30.06 -61.84
N LEU A 14 29.08 -30.35 -61.41
CA LEU A 14 29.42 -30.51 -59.99
C LEU A 14 29.52 -29.11 -59.37
N LEU A 15 28.56 -28.72 -58.53
CA LEU A 15 28.69 -27.59 -57.61
C LEU A 15 28.05 -27.91 -56.25
N GLY A 16 28.88 -27.93 -55.21
CA GLY A 16 28.50 -27.57 -53.83
C GLY A 16 27.64 -28.56 -53.04
N ALA A 17 28.24 -29.64 -52.52
CA ALA A 17 27.67 -30.39 -51.41
C ALA A 17 27.88 -29.60 -50.09
N ALA A 18 26.91 -28.77 -49.72
CA ALA A 18 26.80 -28.20 -48.38
C ALA A 18 25.77 -28.99 -47.57
N CYS A 19 26.20 -29.55 -46.44
CA CYS A 19 25.37 -30.23 -45.46
C CYS A 19 24.23 -29.33 -44.97
N ALA A 20 23.01 -29.57 -45.46
CA ALA A 20 21.79 -29.02 -44.87
C ALA A 20 21.33 -29.95 -43.74
N LEU A 21 21.89 -29.78 -42.54
CA LEU A 21 21.24 -30.22 -41.31
C LEU A 21 19.95 -29.41 -41.16
N TRP A 22 18.82 -30.11 -41.13
CA TRP A 22 17.51 -29.53 -40.92
C TRP A 22 17.45 -28.89 -39.53
N ALA A 23 17.65 -27.57 -39.47
CA ALA A 23 17.18 -26.78 -38.35
C ALA A 23 15.66 -26.78 -38.39
N GLN A 24 15.01 -27.67 -37.62
CA GLN A 24 13.61 -27.49 -37.26
C GLN A 24 13.55 -26.20 -36.43
N THR A 25 13.16 -25.10 -37.07
CA THR A 25 12.68 -23.93 -36.35
C THR A 25 11.57 -24.41 -35.43
N PRO A 26 11.68 -24.25 -34.09
CA PRO A 26 10.59 -24.61 -33.20
C PRO A 26 9.35 -23.83 -33.65
N THR A 27 8.33 -24.55 -34.09
CA THR A 27 7.01 -23.99 -34.36
C THR A 27 6.61 -23.18 -33.13
N PRO A 28 6.28 -21.88 -33.26
CA PRO A 28 5.80 -21.11 -32.13
C PRO A 28 4.64 -21.88 -31.50
N ALA A 29 4.74 -22.18 -30.20
CA ALA A 29 3.67 -22.83 -29.47
C ALA A 29 2.38 -22.05 -29.75
N ALA A 30 1.37 -22.72 -30.31
CA ALA A 30 0.11 -22.08 -30.70
C ALA A 30 -0.42 -21.31 -29.48
N GLN A 31 -0.47 -19.97 -29.59
CA GLN A 31 -0.97 -19.14 -28.50
C GLN A 31 -2.44 -19.51 -28.27
N ILE A 32 -2.73 -20.04 -27.09
CA ILE A 32 -4.09 -20.37 -26.70
C ILE A 32 -4.81 -19.05 -26.48
N ALA A 33 -5.59 -18.65 -27.48
CA ALA A 33 -6.37 -17.44 -27.44
C ALA A 33 -7.37 -17.54 -26.28
N GLY A 34 -7.37 -16.54 -25.40
CA GLY A 34 -8.20 -16.55 -24.20
C GLY A 34 -8.45 -15.17 -23.64
N VAL A 35 -9.56 -15.03 -22.93
CA VAL A 35 -9.99 -13.79 -22.28
C VAL A 35 -9.84 -13.98 -20.78
N ILE A 36 -9.06 -13.11 -20.14
CA ILE A 36 -8.91 -13.06 -18.69
C ILE A 36 -9.63 -11.81 -18.18
N GLY A 37 -10.49 -11.96 -17.18
CA GLY A 37 -11.22 -10.83 -16.62
C GLY A 37 -12.16 -11.19 -15.49
N GLU A 38 -12.97 -10.22 -15.07
CA GLU A 38 -13.97 -10.36 -14.02
C GLU A 38 -15.36 -10.61 -14.64
N VAL A 39 -16.09 -11.60 -14.14
CA VAL A 39 -17.47 -11.87 -14.56
C VAL A 39 -18.37 -10.70 -14.13
N LYS A 40 -19.08 -10.10 -15.08
CA LYS A 40 -20.09 -9.06 -14.80
C LYS A 40 -21.49 -9.59 -14.79
N ASN A 41 -21.79 -10.51 -15.71
CA ASN A 41 -23.09 -11.13 -15.78
C ASN A 41 -22.99 -12.53 -16.37
N ILE A 42 -23.92 -13.40 -16.02
CA ILE A 42 -24.10 -14.74 -16.60
C ILE A 42 -25.58 -14.83 -17.00
N ASP A 43 -25.82 -14.92 -18.30
CA ASP A 43 -27.14 -15.20 -18.85
C ASP A 43 -27.27 -16.71 -19.09
N MET A 44 -28.02 -17.37 -18.22
CA MET A 44 -28.27 -18.80 -18.28
C MET A 44 -29.26 -19.18 -19.38
N ALA A 45 -30.09 -18.26 -19.89
CA ALA A 45 -31.03 -18.55 -20.97
C ALA A 45 -30.32 -18.65 -22.32
N THR A 46 -29.26 -17.84 -22.51
CA THR A 46 -28.47 -17.82 -23.74
C THR A 46 -27.11 -18.53 -23.62
N ASN A 47 -26.77 -19.04 -22.42
CA ASN A 47 -25.45 -19.58 -22.08
C ASN A 47 -24.32 -18.60 -22.42
N GLN A 48 -24.50 -17.32 -22.09
CA GLN A 48 -23.50 -16.28 -22.34
C GLN A 48 -23.01 -15.68 -21.03
N MET A 49 -21.73 -15.35 -20.99
CA MET A 49 -21.09 -14.69 -19.86
C MET A 49 -20.42 -13.40 -20.33
N ILE A 50 -20.70 -12.30 -19.64
CA ILE A 50 -20.03 -11.02 -19.89
C ILE A 50 -18.82 -10.93 -18.97
N VAL A 51 -17.63 -10.86 -19.54
CA VAL A 51 -16.35 -10.75 -18.83
C VAL A 51 -15.76 -9.38 -19.08
N ARG A 52 -15.47 -8.62 -18.01
CA ARG A 52 -14.67 -7.40 -18.10
C ARG A 52 -13.20 -7.79 -18.08
N ALA A 53 -12.54 -7.69 -19.23
CA ALA A 53 -11.11 -7.87 -19.33
C ALA A 53 -10.35 -6.84 -18.48
N GLU A 54 -9.09 -7.14 -18.15
CA GLU A 54 -8.23 -6.20 -17.40
C GLU A 54 -8.03 -4.85 -18.12
N SER A 55 -8.18 -4.83 -19.45
CA SER A 55 -8.19 -3.61 -20.26
C SER A 55 -9.46 -2.76 -20.10
N GLY A 56 -10.47 -3.24 -19.36
CA GLY A 56 -11.77 -2.61 -19.21
C GLY A 56 -12.79 -2.96 -20.30
N VAL A 57 -12.36 -3.64 -21.37
CA VAL A 57 -13.25 -4.09 -22.46
C VAL A 57 -14.19 -5.17 -21.94
N LEU A 58 -15.47 -5.07 -22.29
CA LEU A 58 -16.46 -6.12 -22.04
C LEU A 58 -16.43 -7.11 -23.20
N SER A 59 -16.15 -8.37 -22.89
CA SER A 59 -16.15 -9.47 -23.84
C SER A 59 -17.28 -10.44 -23.52
N THR A 60 -18.04 -10.82 -24.53
CA THR A 60 -19.05 -11.89 -24.42
C THR A 60 -18.37 -13.24 -24.63
N VAL A 61 -18.55 -14.16 -23.69
CA VAL A 61 -18.06 -15.53 -23.73
C VAL A 61 -19.27 -16.45 -23.92
N ILE A 62 -19.32 -17.15 -25.04
CA ILE A 62 -20.34 -18.18 -25.29
C ILE A 62 -19.93 -19.45 -24.54
N LEU A 63 -20.87 -20.07 -23.85
CA LEU A 63 -20.71 -21.31 -23.11
C LEU A 63 -21.65 -22.37 -23.69
N ASN A 64 -21.31 -23.64 -23.49
CA ASN A 64 -22.21 -24.74 -23.81
C ASN A 64 -21.96 -25.93 -22.87
N GLU A 65 -22.69 -27.02 -23.08
CA GLU A 65 -22.55 -28.26 -22.31
C GLU A 65 -21.16 -28.91 -22.43
N LYS A 66 -20.38 -28.58 -23.47
CA LYS A 66 -19.01 -29.07 -23.69
C LYS A 66 -17.96 -28.18 -23.03
N THR A 67 -18.35 -27.02 -22.50
CA THR A 67 -17.42 -26.13 -21.77
C THR A 67 -17.03 -26.78 -20.46
N GLN A 68 -15.72 -26.97 -20.25
CA GLN A 68 -15.20 -27.48 -18.99
C GLN A 68 -15.00 -26.35 -17.99
N TYR A 69 -15.52 -26.49 -16.77
CA TYR A 69 -15.34 -25.49 -15.71
C TYR A 69 -14.35 -26.01 -14.67
N LYS A 70 -13.29 -25.23 -14.43
CA LYS A 70 -12.21 -25.59 -13.51
C LYS A 70 -12.02 -24.47 -12.50
N ARG A 71 -11.95 -24.77 -11.20
CA ARG A 71 -11.59 -23.80 -10.16
C ARG A 71 -10.11 -23.91 -9.83
N MET A 72 -9.43 -22.78 -9.70
CA MET A 72 -8.04 -22.69 -9.26
C MET A 72 -7.92 -21.94 -7.94
N ALA A 73 -6.93 -22.35 -7.14
CA ALA A 73 -6.54 -21.61 -5.96
C ALA A 73 -5.91 -20.25 -6.36
N PRO A 74 -6.17 -19.18 -5.60
CA PRO A 74 -5.56 -17.87 -5.84
C PRO A 74 -4.03 -17.87 -5.93
N GLY A 75 -3.48 -17.28 -7.00
CA GLY A 75 -2.05 -17.12 -7.22
C GLY A 75 -1.35 -18.29 -7.92
N THR A 76 -2.06 -19.37 -8.27
CA THR A 76 -1.50 -20.41 -9.13
C THR A 76 -1.48 -19.95 -10.59
N LYS A 77 -0.39 -20.28 -11.30
CA LYS A 77 -0.23 -20.00 -12.73
C LYS A 77 -0.41 -21.24 -13.60
N SER A 78 -0.63 -22.40 -12.99
CA SER A 78 -0.88 -23.67 -13.66
C SER A 78 -2.24 -24.22 -13.28
N LEU A 79 -2.80 -25.04 -14.18
CA LEU A 79 -4.02 -25.81 -13.94
C LEU A 79 -3.78 -27.05 -13.08
N THR A 80 -2.56 -27.26 -12.60
CA THR A 80 -2.20 -28.37 -11.72
C THR A 80 -2.93 -28.20 -10.38
N GLY A 81 -3.77 -29.18 -10.03
CA GLY A 81 -4.60 -29.10 -8.83
C GLY A 81 -5.91 -28.32 -9.00
N ALA A 82 -6.26 -27.93 -10.23
CA ALA A 82 -7.57 -27.34 -10.50
C ALA A 82 -8.69 -28.36 -10.28
N THR A 83 -9.74 -27.96 -9.59
CA THR A 83 -10.90 -28.81 -9.28
C THR A 83 -11.98 -28.63 -10.34
N ASP A 84 -12.65 -29.70 -10.75
CA ASP A 84 -13.86 -29.59 -11.58
C ASP A 84 -15.00 -28.92 -10.78
N ILE A 85 -15.67 -27.97 -11.40
CA ILE A 85 -16.84 -27.27 -10.84
C ILE A 85 -17.97 -27.22 -11.89
N ALA A 86 -19.14 -26.74 -11.50
CA ALA A 86 -20.25 -26.47 -12.40
C ALA A 86 -20.38 -24.97 -12.72
N LEU A 87 -21.13 -24.63 -13.77
CA LEU A 87 -21.47 -23.23 -14.08
C LEU A 87 -22.21 -22.54 -12.91
N SER A 88 -23.00 -23.29 -12.14
CA SER A 88 -23.70 -22.80 -10.94
C SER A 88 -22.75 -22.32 -9.83
N ASP A 89 -21.48 -22.74 -9.87
CA ASP A 89 -20.45 -22.35 -8.91
C ASP A 89 -19.69 -21.08 -9.34
N VAL A 90 -20.08 -20.48 -10.47
CA VAL A 90 -19.50 -19.26 -11.03
C VAL A 90 -20.49 -18.12 -10.86
N GLY A 91 -20.03 -17.00 -10.30
CA GLY A 91 -20.87 -15.84 -10.05
C GLY A 91 -20.27 -14.53 -10.57
N PRO A 92 -21.09 -13.46 -10.64
CA PRO A 92 -20.60 -12.12 -10.86
C PRO A 92 -19.53 -11.73 -9.83
N GLY A 93 -18.42 -11.16 -10.31
CA GLY A 93 -17.25 -10.79 -9.52
C GLY A 93 -16.13 -11.83 -9.49
N ASP A 94 -16.36 -13.06 -9.96
CA ASP A 94 -15.30 -14.05 -10.08
C ASP A 94 -14.31 -13.67 -11.19
N ARG A 95 -13.04 -14.00 -10.98
CA ARG A 95 -12.02 -13.82 -12.02
C ARG A 95 -11.94 -15.09 -12.85
N VAL A 96 -12.10 -14.96 -14.16
CA VAL A 96 -12.15 -16.10 -15.09
C VAL A 96 -11.12 -15.96 -16.19
N TRP A 97 -10.62 -17.11 -16.67
CA TRP A 97 -9.89 -17.25 -17.91
C TRP A 97 -10.68 -18.17 -18.83
N ALA A 98 -11.36 -17.58 -19.81
CA ALA A 98 -12.03 -18.30 -20.88
C ALA A 98 -11.01 -18.68 -21.95
N ARG A 99 -10.98 -19.95 -22.34
CA ARG A 99 -10.01 -20.53 -23.25
C ARG A 99 -10.72 -21.21 -24.42
N TRP A 100 -10.24 -20.92 -25.61
CA TRP A 100 -10.71 -21.53 -26.84
C TRP A 100 -9.69 -22.50 -27.40
N ARG A 101 -10.14 -23.33 -28.34
CA ARG A 101 -9.20 -24.14 -29.12
C ARG A 101 -8.39 -23.21 -30.03
N PRO A 102 -7.10 -23.48 -30.27
CA PRO A 102 -6.31 -22.69 -31.20
C PRO A 102 -7.01 -22.58 -32.57
N GLY A 103 -7.08 -21.36 -33.13
CA GLY A 103 -7.64 -21.11 -34.46
C GLY A 103 -9.16 -20.99 -34.55
N THR A 104 -9.91 -20.97 -33.44
CA THR A 104 -11.37 -20.78 -33.46
C THR A 104 -11.80 -19.32 -33.32
N ASP A 105 -12.92 -18.96 -33.95
CA ASP A 105 -13.58 -17.65 -33.77
C ASP A 105 -14.20 -17.52 -32.37
N GLN A 106 -13.65 -16.62 -31.58
CA GLN A 106 -14.04 -16.40 -30.18
C GLN A 106 -15.42 -15.73 -30.01
N GLN A 107 -15.98 -15.17 -31.08
CA GLN A 107 -17.27 -14.48 -31.05
C GLN A 107 -18.45 -15.42 -31.30
N THR A 108 -18.22 -16.52 -32.00
CA THR A 108 -19.27 -17.47 -32.41
C THR A 108 -19.08 -18.86 -31.81
N VAL A 109 -17.86 -19.22 -31.44
CA VAL A 109 -17.53 -20.53 -30.88
C VAL A 109 -17.55 -20.46 -29.36
N ALA A 110 -18.22 -21.45 -28.74
CA ALA A 110 -18.21 -21.59 -27.29
C ALA A 110 -16.80 -21.84 -26.73
N ALA A 111 -16.50 -21.28 -25.57
CA ALA A 111 -15.25 -21.53 -24.87
C ALA A 111 -15.12 -23.03 -24.55
N ALA A 112 -13.94 -23.59 -24.82
CA ALA A 112 -13.66 -24.99 -24.53
C ALA A 112 -13.46 -25.23 -23.03
N GLN A 113 -12.90 -24.23 -22.33
CA GLN A 113 -12.62 -24.31 -20.91
C GLN A 113 -12.75 -22.94 -20.26
N LEU A 114 -13.41 -22.88 -19.11
CA LEU A 114 -13.48 -21.72 -18.24
C LEU A 114 -12.74 -22.03 -16.94
N VAL A 115 -11.66 -21.30 -16.68
CA VAL A 115 -10.88 -21.44 -15.45
C VAL A 115 -11.28 -20.31 -14.51
N VAL A 116 -11.73 -20.65 -13.31
CA VAL A 116 -12.35 -19.73 -12.36
C VAL A 116 -11.47 -19.60 -11.13
N MET A 117 -11.20 -18.36 -10.73
CA MET A 117 -10.62 -18.00 -9.45
C MET A 117 -11.68 -17.18 -8.73
N SER A 118 -12.33 -17.79 -7.75
CA SER A 118 -13.52 -17.20 -7.14
C SER A 118 -13.19 -15.93 -6.36
N LYS A 119 -14.12 -14.97 -6.34
CA LYS A 119 -14.00 -13.75 -5.53
C LYS A 119 -13.87 -14.09 -4.05
N ALA A 120 -14.59 -15.10 -3.58
CA ALA A 120 -14.57 -15.53 -2.20
C ALA A 120 -13.19 -16.08 -1.80
N ASP A 121 -12.56 -16.89 -2.65
CA ASP A 121 -11.23 -17.44 -2.37
C ASP A 121 -10.15 -16.36 -2.44
N LEU A 122 -10.27 -15.41 -3.38
CA LEU A 122 -9.42 -14.21 -3.43
C LEU A 122 -9.53 -13.41 -2.13
N ALA A 123 -10.75 -13.15 -1.65
CA ALA A 123 -10.98 -12.41 -0.42
C ALA A 123 -10.40 -13.15 0.81
N LYS A 124 -10.60 -14.47 0.90
CA LYS A 124 -10.02 -15.31 1.96
C LYS A 124 -8.50 -15.29 1.93
N LYS A 125 -7.87 -15.39 0.76
CA LYS A 125 -6.41 -15.31 0.64
C LYS A 125 -5.89 -13.94 1.08
N GLN A 126 -6.49 -12.86 0.60
CA GLN A 126 -6.11 -11.50 0.99
C GLN A 126 -6.29 -11.29 2.50
N GLU A 127 -7.34 -11.82 3.09
CA GLU A 127 -7.55 -11.75 4.54
C GLU A 127 -6.50 -12.55 5.31
N ALA A 128 -6.15 -13.75 4.85
CA ALA A 128 -5.09 -14.55 5.43
C ALA A 128 -3.73 -13.82 5.36
N GLU A 129 -3.38 -13.27 4.20
CA GLU A 129 -2.17 -12.46 4.01
C GLU A 129 -2.17 -11.24 4.94
N ARG A 130 -3.26 -10.44 4.98
CA ARG A 130 -3.38 -9.32 5.92
C ARG A 130 -3.20 -9.74 7.37
N ASN A 131 -3.76 -10.89 7.75
CA ASN A 131 -3.64 -11.42 9.10
C ASN A 131 -2.21 -11.87 9.40
N GLU A 132 -1.51 -12.48 8.45
CA GLU A 132 -0.09 -12.80 8.60
C GLU A 132 0.75 -11.53 8.77
N TRP A 133 0.57 -10.53 7.90
CA TRP A 133 1.26 -9.25 8.03
C TRP A 133 0.92 -8.52 9.32
N ARG A 134 -0.30 -8.66 9.84
CA ARG A 134 -0.67 -8.08 11.15
C ARG A 134 0.01 -8.79 12.31
N LYS A 135 0.11 -10.12 12.27
CA LYS A 135 0.68 -10.94 13.37
C LYS A 135 2.21 -10.94 13.33
N ARG A 136 2.76 -11.32 12.19
CA ARG A 136 4.19 -11.56 11.93
C ARG A 136 4.91 -10.35 11.34
N GLY A 137 4.17 -9.35 10.86
CA GLY A 137 4.80 -8.18 10.25
C GLY A 137 5.31 -7.13 11.25
N VAL A 138 6.35 -6.41 10.86
CA VAL A 138 6.86 -5.19 11.50
C VAL A 138 6.68 -4.04 10.53
N SER A 139 6.24 -2.89 11.01
CA SER A 139 6.22 -1.65 10.24
C SER A 139 6.86 -0.52 11.03
N GLY A 140 7.63 0.32 10.34
CA GLY A 140 8.32 1.41 10.99
C GLY A 140 9.17 2.24 10.04
N ILE A 141 10.04 3.05 10.63
CA ILE A 141 10.96 3.94 9.92
C ILE A 141 12.38 3.41 10.08
N VAL A 142 13.13 3.32 8.97
CA VAL A 142 14.53 2.92 8.99
C VAL A 142 15.36 3.97 9.75
N LYS A 143 16.00 3.54 10.83
CA LYS A 143 16.90 4.36 11.67
C LYS A 143 18.35 4.24 11.26
N SER A 144 18.79 3.05 10.87
CA SER A 144 20.15 2.80 10.38
C SER A 144 20.17 1.63 9.42
N VAL A 145 21.15 1.65 8.52
CA VAL A 145 21.47 0.56 7.59
C VAL A 145 22.95 0.26 7.77
N ASN A 146 23.31 -0.99 8.05
CA ASN A 146 24.69 -1.43 8.21
C ASN A 146 25.11 -2.25 6.98
N PRO A 147 25.93 -1.70 6.07
CA PRO A 147 26.36 -2.42 4.87
C PRO A 147 27.26 -3.62 5.15
N SER A 148 28.06 -3.57 6.21
CA SER A 148 29.01 -4.64 6.54
C SER A 148 28.32 -5.90 7.04
N THR A 149 27.25 -5.75 7.83
CA THR A 149 26.45 -6.87 8.35
C THR A 149 25.18 -7.14 7.56
N ARG A 150 24.85 -6.28 6.58
CA ARG A 150 23.59 -6.27 5.82
C ARG A 150 22.35 -6.23 6.73
N GLU A 151 22.40 -5.41 7.77
CA GLU A 151 21.30 -5.26 8.74
C GLU A 151 20.59 -3.91 8.58
N ILE A 152 19.26 -3.93 8.71
CA ILE A 152 18.42 -2.74 8.75
C ILE A 152 17.84 -2.62 10.15
N THR A 153 18.04 -1.47 10.81
CA THR A 153 17.41 -1.19 12.10
C THR A 153 16.20 -0.30 11.87
N VAL A 154 15.03 -0.77 12.30
CA VAL A 154 13.75 -0.10 12.12
C VAL A 154 13.19 0.34 13.47
N SER A 155 12.79 1.61 13.58
CA SER A 155 11.98 2.06 14.70
C SER A 155 10.53 1.71 14.42
N SER A 156 10.01 0.76 15.17
CA SER A 156 8.63 0.26 15.11
C SER A 156 7.90 0.54 16.43
N ARG A 157 6.66 0.07 16.55
CA ARG A 157 5.92 0.07 17.81
C ARG A 157 5.75 -1.37 18.31
N SER A 158 6.00 -1.58 19.60
CA SER A 158 5.72 -2.83 20.29
C SER A 158 4.21 -3.05 20.43
N LEU A 159 3.82 -4.27 20.81
CA LEU A 159 2.43 -4.59 21.14
C LEU A 159 1.87 -3.73 22.29
N ALA A 160 2.75 -3.26 23.19
CA ALA A 160 2.41 -2.34 24.27
C ALA A 160 2.36 -0.85 23.82
N GLY A 161 2.51 -0.59 22.51
CA GLY A 161 2.47 0.76 21.93
C GLY A 161 3.72 1.61 22.17
N GLN A 162 4.78 1.04 22.73
CA GLN A 162 6.05 1.73 22.96
C GLN A 162 6.94 1.69 21.72
N SER A 163 7.77 2.71 21.53
CA SER A 163 8.76 2.69 20.43
C SER A 163 9.79 1.61 20.69
N GLN A 164 10.04 0.76 19.69
CA GLN A 164 10.99 -0.35 19.78
C GLN A 164 11.85 -0.41 18.52
N SER A 165 13.15 -0.58 18.71
CA SER A 165 14.09 -0.85 17.61
C SER A 165 14.02 -2.34 17.26
N VAL A 166 13.89 -2.63 15.97
CA VAL A 166 13.88 -3.99 15.42
C VAL A 166 15.00 -4.11 14.40
N ILE A 167 15.87 -5.10 14.57
CA ILE A 167 16.97 -5.41 13.65
C ILE A 167 16.50 -6.47 12.66
N ILE A 168 16.70 -6.19 11.37
CA ILE A 168 16.30 -7.04 10.25
C ILE A 168 17.54 -7.37 9.43
N PRO A 169 18.15 -8.56 9.60
CA PRO A 169 19.20 -9.04 8.72
C PRO A 169 18.65 -9.34 7.32
N VAL A 170 19.30 -8.81 6.28
CA VAL A 170 18.90 -9.02 4.89
C VAL A 170 19.82 -10.03 4.23
N THR A 171 19.33 -11.26 4.11
CA THR A 171 19.97 -12.34 3.37
C THR A 171 19.47 -12.40 1.93
N ASP A 172 20.11 -13.21 1.09
CA ASP A 172 19.71 -13.37 -0.32
C ASP A 172 18.38 -14.13 -0.49
N LYS A 173 17.82 -14.68 0.59
CA LYS A 173 16.50 -15.31 0.61
C LYS A 173 15.37 -14.31 0.82
N VAL A 174 15.68 -13.09 1.28
CA VAL A 174 14.67 -12.08 1.60
C VAL A 174 14.19 -11.43 0.31
N LEU A 175 12.88 -11.44 0.09
CA LEU A 175 12.26 -10.72 -1.02
C LEU A 175 12.28 -9.23 -0.72
N LEU A 176 13.20 -8.49 -1.34
CA LEU A 176 13.24 -7.04 -1.22
C LEU A 176 12.44 -6.38 -2.33
N ARG A 177 11.49 -5.51 -1.96
CA ARG A 177 10.69 -4.72 -2.88
C ARG A 177 10.68 -3.24 -2.51
N ARG A 178 10.70 -2.39 -3.53
CA ARG A 178 10.62 -0.94 -3.38
C ARG A 178 9.40 -0.38 -4.11
N TYR A 179 8.68 0.52 -3.45
CA TYR A 179 7.63 1.29 -4.13
C TYR A 179 8.24 2.26 -5.15
N PRO A 180 7.70 2.32 -6.38
CA PRO A 180 8.18 3.28 -7.37
C PRO A 180 7.98 4.73 -6.88
N PRO A 181 8.91 5.64 -7.20
CA PRO A 181 8.72 7.06 -6.94
C PRO A 181 7.51 7.61 -7.70
N ASP A 182 6.97 8.74 -7.25
CA ASP A 182 5.83 9.44 -7.85
C ASP A 182 4.57 8.55 -7.99
N THR A 183 4.36 7.59 -7.10
CA THR A 183 3.17 6.72 -7.13
C THR A 183 2.38 6.78 -5.83
N VAL A 184 1.12 6.36 -5.91
CA VAL A 184 0.36 5.96 -4.73
C VAL A 184 0.73 4.50 -4.47
N PRO A 185 1.33 4.17 -3.31
CA PRO A 185 1.91 2.86 -3.06
C PRO A 185 0.84 1.78 -2.95
N LYS A 186 0.81 0.89 -3.93
CA LYS A 186 0.05 -0.36 -3.90
C LYS A 186 1.02 -1.52 -3.84
N TYR A 187 0.77 -2.50 -2.98
CA TYR A 187 1.65 -3.66 -2.81
C TYR A 187 1.98 -4.35 -4.15
N SER A 188 1.02 -4.45 -5.07
CA SER A 188 1.20 -4.98 -6.43
C SER A 188 2.23 -4.24 -7.28
N ASP A 189 2.44 -2.96 -7.01
CA ASP A 189 3.27 -2.07 -7.82
C ASP A 189 4.71 -1.99 -7.29
N ALA A 190 4.96 -2.55 -6.10
CA ALA A 190 6.30 -2.65 -5.53
C ALA A 190 7.19 -3.50 -6.45
N LYS A 191 8.34 -2.98 -6.85
CA LYS A 191 9.27 -3.66 -7.76
C LYS A 191 10.39 -4.36 -7.00
N PRO A 192 10.98 -5.45 -7.52
CA PRO A 192 12.19 -6.03 -6.93
C PRO A 192 13.26 -4.97 -6.71
N SER A 193 13.95 -5.03 -5.58
CA SER A 193 14.93 -4.04 -5.13
C SER A 193 16.15 -4.73 -4.51
N LYS A 194 17.16 -3.93 -4.18
CA LYS A 194 18.39 -4.38 -3.50
C LYS A 194 18.55 -3.74 -2.12
N PHE A 195 19.49 -4.25 -1.33
CA PHE A 195 19.79 -3.74 0.01
C PHE A 195 20.34 -2.31 -0.04
N GLU A 196 21.18 -2.00 -1.02
CA GLU A 196 21.85 -0.70 -1.19
C GLU A 196 20.86 0.44 -1.47
N GLU A 197 19.65 0.09 -1.87
CA GLU A 197 18.58 1.03 -2.16
C GLU A 197 17.83 1.49 -0.91
N VAL A 198 17.93 0.77 0.20
CA VAL A 198 17.30 1.14 1.47
C VAL A 198 18.02 2.33 2.09
N LYS A 199 17.27 3.36 2.46
CA LYS A 199 17.82 4.59 3.04
C LYS A 199 17.29 4.83 4.44
N VAL A 200 18.09 5.51 5.24
CA VAL A 200 17.62 6.07 6.52
C VAL A 200 16.43 7.00 6.26
N ASN A 201 15.42 6.93 7.13
CA ASN A 201 14.12 7.58 7.01
C ASN A 201 13.16 6.99 5.95
N ASP A 202 13.53 5.90 5.26
CA ASP A 202 12.55 5.14 4.51
C ASP A 202 11.50 4.56 5.45
N GLN A 203 10.24 4.49 5.00
CA GLN A 203 9.27 3.65 5.66
C GLN A 203 9.45 2.22 5.16
N LEU A 204 9.45 1.28 6.10
CA LEU A 204 9.64 -0.14 5.82
C LEU A 204 8.54 -0.98 6.48
N ARG A 205 8.09 -2.00 5.76
CA ARG A 205 7.28 -3.10 6.28
C ARG A 205 7.98 -4.41 5.98
N ALA A 206 8.16 -5.24 6.98
CA ALA A 206 8.76 -6.56 6.84
C ALA A 206 7.81 -7.64 7.35
N LEU A 207 7.76 -8.77 6.66
CA LEU A 207 7.11 -10.01 7.10
C LEU A 207 8.18 -11.02 7.46
N GLY A 208 8.01 -11.71 8.59
CA GLY A 208 8.93 -12.76 8.99
C GLY A 208 8.75 -13.20 10.44
N ASP A 209 9.70 -13.98 10.94
CA ASP A 209 9.66 -14.46 12.31
C ASP A 209 10.30 -13.47 13.28
N LYS A 210 9.50 -12.98 14.22
CA LYS A 210 9.96 -12.11 15.31
C LYS A 210 10.60 -12.93 16.42
N SER A 211 11.67 -12.41 17.00
CA SER A 211 12.22 -12.94 18.25
C SER A 211 11.23 -12.78 19.41
N ALA A 212 11.42 -13.56 20.47
CA ALA A 212 10.52 -13.53 21.65
C ALA A 212 10.49 -12.16 22.36
N ASP A 213 11.59 -11.41 22.32
CA ASP A 213 11.69 -10.03 22.82
C ASP A 213 11.24 -8.97 21.80
N GLY A 214 10.97 -9.38 20.56
CA GLY A 214 10.54 -8.54 19.44
C GLY A 214 11.61 -7.61 18.88
N THR A 215 12.87 -7.70 19.32
CA THR A 215 13.96 -6.80 18.90
C THR A 215 14.65 -7.25 17.61
N HIS A 216 14.39 -8.47 17.15
CA HIS A 216 14.88 -9.02 15.89
C HIS A 216 13.73 -9.56 15.04
N LEU A 217 13.86 -9.46 13.72
CA LEU A 217 12.98 -10.12 12.77
C LEU A 217 13.80 -10.79 11.66
N THR A 218 13.62 -12.09 11.53
CA THR A 218 14.13 -12.88 10.40
C THR A 218 13.16 -12.70 9.24
N ALA A 219 13.50 -11.80 8.31
CA ALA A 219 12.60 -11.43 7.23
C ALA A 219 12.49 -12.51 6.15
N GLU A 220 11.27 -12.71 5.68
CA GLU A 220 10.94 -13.40 4.43
C GLU A 220 10.75 -12.39 3.31
N GLU A 221 10.09 -11.28 3.62
CA GLU A 221 9.81 -10.20 2.69
C GLU A 221 9.97 -8.83 3.35
N VAL A 222 10.53 -7.89 2.59
CA VAL A 222 10.72 -6.49 2.97
C VAL A 222 10.22 -5.60 1.85
N VAL A 223 9.25 -4.74 2.16
CA VAL A 223 8.72 -3.72 1.26
C VAL A 223 9.00 -2.34 1.84
N PHE A 224 9.62 -1.46 1.06
CA PHE A 224 10.02 -0.14 1.53
C PHE A 224 9.82 0.97 0.49
N GLY A 225 9.89 2.21 0.95
CA GLY A 225 9.84 3.39 0.09
C GLY A 225 10.28 4.65 0.83
N THR A 226 10.65 5.68 0.07
CA THR A 226 11.12 6.96 0.62
C THR A 226 9.95 7.92 0.74
N PHE A 227 9.33 7.95 1.91
CA PHE A 227 8.15 8.78 2.15
C PHE A 227 8.53 10.15 2.71
N LYS A 228 7.82 11.16 2.24
CA LYS A 228 7.93 12.53 2.75
C LYS A 228 6.56 13.02 3.20
N ILE A 229 6.52 13.62 4.38
CA ILE A 229 5.42 14.47 4.78
C ILE A 229 5.74 15.88 4.31
N ALA A 230 4.82 16.47 3.56
CA ALA A 230 4.89 17.85 3.10
C ALA A 230 3.59 18.57 3.46
N GLY A 231 3.64 19.89 3.56
CA GLY A 231 2.47 20.68 3.90
C GLY A 231 2.69 22.15 3.60
N GLY A 232 1.61 22.86 3.35
CA GLY A 232 1.66 24.19 2.77
C GLY A 232 0.32 24.90 2.83
N THR A 233 0.34 26.18 2.53
CA THR A 233 -0.87 26.93 2.21
C THR A 233 -1.12 26.79 0.71
N VAL A 234 -2.34 26.41 0.30
CA VAL A 234 -2.73 26.34 -1.10
C VAL A 234 -2.70 27.73 -1.73
N THR A 235 -1.94 27.90 -2.81
CA THR A 235 -1.81 29.19 -3.53
C THR A 235 -2.54 29.18 -4.86
N ALA A 236 -2.71 28.02 -5.49
CA ALA A 236 -3.49 27.86 -6.71
C ALA A 236 -4.06 26.44 -6.81
N ILE A 237 -5.19 26.30 -7.51
CA ILE A 237 -5.85 25.02 -7.78
C ILE A 237 -6.04 24.87 -9.28
N ASP A 238 -5.58 23.75 -9.82
CA ASP A 238 -5.75 23.33 -11.20
C ASP A 238 -6.47 21.98 -11.20
N ALA A 239 -7.80 22.03 -11.06
CA ALA A 239 -8.63 20.84 -11.03
C ALA A 239 -8.62 20.08 -12.37
N ALA A 240 -8.40 20.77 -13.49
CA ALA A 240 -8.36 20.15 -14.81
C ALA A 240 -7.16 19.21 -14.96
N ASN A 241 -6.00 19.60 -14.40
CA ASN A 241 -4.78 18.78 -14.41
C ASN A 241 -4.56 17.98 -13.12
N ASN A 242 -5.57 17.90 -12.24
CA ASN A 242 -5.49 17.25 -10.93
C ASN A 242 -4.27 17.71 -10.11
N GLN A 243 -4.07 19.02 -10.04
CA GLN A 243 -2.90 19.62 -9.40
C GLN A 243 -3.27 20.81 -8.51
N ILE A 244 -2.47 21.04 -7.47
CA ILE A 244 -2.48 22.29 -6.70
C ILE A 244 -1.06 22.82 -6.58
N LYS A 245 -0.93 24.13 -6.40
CA LYS A 245 0.31 24.75 -5.94
C LYS A 245 0.17 25.11 -4.48
N ILE A 246 1.23 24.87 -3.72
CA ILE A 246 1.31 25.24 -2.31
C ILE A 246 2.55 26.09 -2.07
N ASN A 247 2.49 26.95 -1.05
CA ASN A 247 3.69 27.48 -0.42
C ASN A 247 4.11 26.53 0.72
N ASP A 248 5.22 25.84 0.55
CA ASP A 248 5.70 24.82 1.50
C ASP A 248 6.05 25.43 2.86
N LEU A 249 5.55 24.83 3.94
CA LEU A 249 5.72 25.36 5.29
C LEU A 249 7.17 25.31 5.77
N THR A 250 7.97 24.36 5.27
CA THR A 250 9.36 24.13 5.70
C THR A 250 10.34 24.98 4.89
N THR A 251 10.25 24.91 3.57
CA THR A 251 11.20 25.55 2.65
C THR A 251 10.76 26.94 2.21
N LYS A 252 9.50 27.32 2.45
CA LYS A 252 8.88 28.58 1.97
C LYS A 252 8.94 28.74 0.45
N LYS A 253 9.10 27.63 -0.28
CA LYS A 253 9.14 27.58 -1.74
C LYS A 253 7.82 27.07 -2.30
N SER A 254 7.51 27.47 -3.53
CA SER A 254 6.38 26.91 -4.26
C SER A 254 6.63 25.44 -4.57
N LEU A 255 5.66 24.58 -4.24
CA LEU A 255 5.64 23.17 -4.63
C LEU A 255 4.37 22.87 -5.40
N THR A 256 4.48 21.99 -6.40
CA THR A 256 3.34 21.47 -7.15
C THR A 256 2.95 20.11 -6.61
N ILE A 257 1.70 19.94 -6.22
CA ILE A 257 1.16 18.68 -5.74
C ILE A 257 0.27 18.09 -6.83
N VAL A 258 0.55 16.86 -7.23
CA VAL A 258 -0.20 16.10 -8.23
C VAL A 258 -1.06 15.05 -7.54
N PHE A 259 -2.32 14.92 -7.95
CA PHE A 259 -3.22 13.87 -7.51
C PHE A 259 -3.38 12.82 -8.61
N LYS A 260 -3.22 11.56 -8.22
CA LYS A 260 -3.49 10.38 -9.04
C LYS A 260 -4.88 9.83 -8.70
N PRO A 261 -5.44 8.92 -9.51
CA PRO A 261 -6.77 8.36 -9.26
C PRO A 261 -6.96 7.73 -7.86
N ASP A 262 -5.88 7.19 -7.28
CA ASP A 262 -5.90 6.58 -5.95
C ASP A 262 -5.48 7.54 -4.82
N SER A 263 -5.21 8.81 -5.12
CA SER A 263 -4.91 9.82 -4.11
C SER A 263 -6.16 10.13 -3.30
N ILE A 264 -6.03 10.18 -1.97
CA ILE A 264 -7.17 10.42 -1.07
C ILE A 264 -7.04 11.82 -0.46
N ILE A 265 -8.06 12.66 -0.66
CA ILE A 265 -8.16 13.97 -0.03
C ILE A 265 -9.20 13.88 1.08
N ARG A 266 -8.81 14.27 2.30
CA ARG A 266 -9.69 14.27 3.48
C ARG A 266 -9.79 15.66 4.08
N ARG A 267 -10.92 15.96 4.70
CA ARG A 267 -11.15 17.23 5.40
C ARG A 267 -11.22 17.02 6.90
N LEU A 268 -10.42 17.79 7.64
CA LEU A 268 -10.65 17.96 9.06
C LEU A 268 -11.89 18.84 9.28
N PRO A 269 -12.88 18.40 10.07
CA PRO A 269 -14.05 19.21 10.40
C PRO A 269 -13.65 20.51 11.09
N GLN A 270 -14.36 21.58 10.79
CA GLN A 270 -14.24 22.84 11.54
C GLN A 270 -14.63 22.56 13.00
N GLY A 271 -13.77 22.95 13.96
CA GLY A 271 -13.93 22.60 15.37
C GLY A 271 -13.22 21.32 15.81
N ALA A 272 -12.49 20.63 14.92
CA ALA A 272 -11.61 19.52 15.32
C ALA A 272 -10.57 19.95 16.38
N ALA A 273 -10.14 21.22 16.39
CA ALA A 273 -9.31 21.78 17.45
C ALA A 273 -9.97 21.74 18.83
N MET A 274 -11.29 21.93 18.91
CA MET A 274 -12.05 21.85 20.16
C MET A 274 -12.25 20.40 20.61
N MET A 275 -12.44 19.47 19.66
CA MET A 275 -12.55 18.03 19.96
C MET A 275 -11.21 17.38 20.33
N LEU A 276 -10.10 17.75 19.67
CA LEU A 276 -8.78 17.17 19.93
C LEU A 276 -7.96 17.94 20.96
N GLY A 277 -8.20 19.24 21.11
CA GLY A 277 -7.59 20.11 22.11
C GLY A 277 -8.37 20.18 23.43
N GLY A 278 -9.58 19.60 23.49
CA GLY A 278 -10.50 19.64 24.64
C GLY A 278 -10.04 18.95 25.93
N GLY A 279 -8.75 18.60 26.05
CA GLY A 279 -8.15 18.11 27.29
C GLY A 279 -6.83 18.78 27.68
N MET A 280 -6.31 19.74 26.90
CA MET A 280 -5.00 20.34 27.22
C MET A 280 -4.82 21.72 26.58
N GLY A 281 -5.64 22.68 26.99
CA GLY A 281 -5.34 24.11 26.81
C GLY A 281 -4.53 24.63 27.99
N PRO A 282 -3.41 25.36 27.77
CA PRO A 282 -2.66 25.97 28.85
C PRO A 282 -3.41 27.21 29.36
N GLY A 283 -3.87 27.19 30.62
CA GLY A 283 -4.25 28.40 31.34
C GLY A 283 -5.73 28.65 31.66
N GLY A 284 -6.54 27.62 31.95
CA GLY A 284 -7.80 27.83 32.67
C GLY A 284 -7.52 27.98 34.18
N PRO A 285 -7.78 29.14 34.82
CA PRO A 285 -7.43 29.34 36.22
C PRO A 285 -8.31 28.46 37.11
N GLY A 286 -7.64 27.75 38.03
CA GLY A 286 -8.29 27.32 39.25
C GLY A 286 -8.93 28.54 39.91
N GLY A 287 -10.23 28.47 40.12
CA GLY A 287 -11.01 29.48 40.80
C GLY A 287 -12.20 28.80 41.45
N GLY A 288 -11.99 28.25 42.65
CA GLY A 288 -13.07 27.84 43.53
C GLY A 288 -13.84 29.05 44.05
N GLN A 289 -15.15 28.90 44.14
CA GLN A 289 -16.14 29.55 45.02
C GLN A 289 -17.51 29.06 44.47
N GLY A 290 -18.32 28.28 45.15
CA GLY A 290 -18.74 28.39 46.54
C GLY A 290 -20.17 28.96 46.55
N ALA A 291 -21.17 28.08 46.65
CA ALA A 291 -22.53 28.45 47.07
C ALA A 291 -23.15 27.24 47.76
N GLY A 292 -23.13 27.25 49.10
CA GLY A 292 -23.74 26.24 49.94
C GLY A 292 -25.21 26.51 50.23
N GLN A 293 -25.94 25.41 50.47
CA GLN A 293 -27.18 25.28 51.24
C GLN A 293 -27.23 23.78 51.60
N GLY A 294 -27.33 23.27 52.82
CA GLY A 294 -27.41 23.80 54.18
C GLY A 294 -27.63 22.59 55.12
N ARG A 295 -27.49 22.83 56.44
CA ARG A 295 -27.93 22.01 57.61
C ARG A 295 -26.98 20.96 58.23
N PRO A 296 -27.12 20.73 59.56
CA PRO A 296 -25.97 20.81 60.48
C PRO A 296 -25.61 19.49 61.20
N GLN A 297 -24.31 19.39 61.46
CA GLN A 297 -23.59 18.85 62.63
C GLN A 297 -24.32 17.86 63.57
N ALA A 298 -23.79 16.63 63.62
CA ALA A 298 -23.87 15.75 64.79
C ALA A 298 -22.48 15.16 65.09
N GLN A 299 -22.06 15.33 66.35
CA GLN A 299 -20.84 14.78 66.96
C GLN A 299 -20.87 13.25 66.99
N GLY A 300 -19.71 12.64 66.75
CA GLY A 300 -19.46 11.22 67.04
C GLY A 300 -17.98 10.90 67.00
N GLN A 301 -17.37 10.77 68.18
CA GLN A 301 -16.03 10.22 68.38
C GLN A 301 -15.97 8.76 67.90
N GLY A 302 -14.88 8.37 67.23
CA GLY A 302 -14.65 6.96 66.88
C GLY A 302 -13.38 6.72 66.06
N GLN A 303 -12.29 6.45 66.77
CA GLN A 303 -11.18 5.53 66.42
C GLN A 303 -10.54 5.58 65.02
N ARG A 304 -9.29 6.08 64.98
CA ARG A 304 -8.28 5.69 63.99
C ARG A 304 -7.95 4.20 64.12
N PRO A 305 -7.70 3.52 62.99
CA PRO A 305 -6.49 2.71 62.88
C PRO A 305 -5.50 3.25 61.85
N GLU A 306 -4.22 3.05 62.14
CA GLU A 306 -3.05 3.33 61.32
C GLU A 306 -3.06 2.62 59.96
N GLY A 307 -2.57 3.33 58.94
CA GLY A 307 -2.34 2.80 57.60
C GLY A 307 -1.95 3.90 56.61
N ALA A 308 -0.88 4.64 56.91
CA ALA A 308 -0.35 5.66 56.02
C ALA A 308 0.54 5.03 54.93
N GLY A 309 0.20 5.29 53.66
CA GLY A 309 1.01 4.98 52.49
C GLY A 309 0.37 5.59 51.23
N PRO A 310 0.90 6.68 50.66
CA PRO A 310 0.15 7.59 49.79
C PRO A 310 0.28 7.24 48.30
N GLY A 311 -0.81 7.35 47.55
CA GLY A 311 -0.76 7.20 46.09
C GLY A 311 -2.14 7.00 45.46
N GLY A 312 -3.02 7.99 45.59
CA GLY A 312 -4.25 8.01 44.79
C GLY A 312 -3.89 8.00 43.29
N PRO A 313 -4.63 7.26 42.44
CA PRO A 313 -4.30 7.13 41.03
C PRO A 313 -4.40 8.51 40.36
N GLN A 314 -3.22 9.06 40.08
CA GLN A 314 -3.03 10.27 39.33
C GLN A 314 -3.72 10.12 37.97
N GLY A 315 -4.60 11.08 37.68
CA GLY A 315 -5.46 11.08 36.50
C GLY A 315 -4.71 10.66 35.25
N GLY A 316 -5.24 9.62 34.61
CA GLY A 316 -4.73 9.11 33.34
C GLY A 316 -4.80 10.20 32.28
N GLY A 317 -3.70 10.92 32.12
CA GLY A 317 -3.41 11.62 30.87
C GLY A 317 -3.36 10.56 29.79
N MET A 318 -4.47 10.41 29.07
CA MET A 318 -4.56 9.60 27.87
C MET A 318 -3.58 10.19 26.86
N ARG A 319 -2.33 9.69 26.92
CA ARG A 319 -1.34 9.90 25.88
C ARG A 319 -1.97 9.35 24.60
N MET A 320 -2.50 10.24 23.77
CA MET A 320 -2.98 9.92 22.44
C MET A 320 -1.77 9.49 21.59
N GLY A 321 -1.43 8.20 21.73
CA GLY A 321 -0.43 7.51 20.94
C GLY A 321 -0.84 7.57 19.47
N GLY A 322 0.12 7.81 18.59
CA GLY A 322 -0.12 8.04 17.16
C GLY A 322 -0.65 6.84 16.37
N GLY A 323 -1.31 5.85 17.00
CA GLY A 323 -2.14 4.83 16.36
C GLY A 323 -3.57 5.33 16.21
N ASN A 324 -4.13 5.88 17.29
CA ASN A 324 -5.46 6.51 17.30
C ASN A 324 -5.60 7.65 16.29
N MET A 325 -4.49 8.33 15.96
CA MET A 325 -4.49 9.45 15.02
C MET A 325 -4.59 8.99 13.56
N ALA A 326 -3.97 7.86 13.21
CA ALA A 326 -4.08 7.27 11.87
C ALA A 326 -5.50 6.74 11.65
N ASP A 327 -6.05 6.01 12.63
CA ASP A 327 -7.43 5.51 12.59
C ASP A 327 -8.46 6.65 12.53
N MET A 328 -8.19 7.76 13.24
CA MET A 328 -9.03 8.96 13.16
C MET A 328 -8.96 9.58 11.76
N LEU A 329 -7.76 9.64 11.17
CA LEU A 329 -7.56 10.20 9.83
C LEU A 329 -8.32 9.40 8.78
N GLU A 330 -8.32 8.08 8.87
CA GLU A 330 -9.07 7.20 7.96
C GLU A 330 -10.59 7.40 8.02
N LYS A 331 -11.12 7.85 9.16
CA LYS A 331 -12.54 8.14 9.37
C LYS A 331 -12.97 9.52 8.89
N LEU A 332 -12.01 10.41 8.57
CA LEU A 332 -12.36 11.74 8.08
C LEU A 332 -13.05 11.66 6.71
N PRO A 333 -14.02 12.56 6.45
CA PRO A 333 -14.74 12.58 5.18
C PRO A 333 -13.76 12.80 4.02
N VAL A 334 -13.90 11.95 3.00
CA VAL A 334 -13.19 12.09 1.72
C VAL A 334 -13.87 13.18 0.91
N ILE A 335 -13.09 14.08 0.33
CA ILE A 335 -13.54 15.21 -0.50
C ILE A 335 -12.85 15.18 -1.86
N SER A 336 -13.30 16.02 -2.79
CA SER A 336 -12.68 16.22 -4.10
C SER A 336 -11.66 17.36 -4.09
N ILE A 337 -10.79 17.41 -5.10
CA ILE A 337 -9.91 18.57 -5.36
C ILE A 337 -10.72 19.86 -5.54
N ASN A 338 -11.93 19.75 -6.10
CA ASN A 338 -12.84 20.88 -6.30
C ASN A 338 -13.36 21.48 -4.99
N ASP A 339 -13.29 20.72 -3.88
CA ASP A 339 -13.70 21.20 -2.58
C ASP A 339 -12.59 21.98 -1.86
N LEU A 340 -11.34 21.91 -2.33
CA LEU A 340 -10.21 22.65 -1.78
C LEU A 340 -10.34 24.14 -2.08
N LYS A 341 -9.75 24.97 -1.22
CA LYS A 341 -9.75 26.43 -1.40
C LYS A 341 -8.33 26.98 -1.36
N VAL A 342 -8.08 28.01 -2.15
CA VAL A 342 -6.87 28.83 -2.01
C VAL A 342 -6.88 29.43 -0.60
N GLY A 343 -5.76 29.32 0.10
CA GLY A 343 -5.63 29.68 1.52
C GLY A 343 -5.78 28.50 2.48
N ASP A 344 -6.29 27.34 2.05
CA ASP A 344 -6.35 26.15 2.91
C ASP A 344 -4.94 25.72 3.35
N THR A 345 -4.77 25.37 4.63
CA THR A 345 -3.55 24.68 5.07
C THR A 345 -3.72 23.18 4.93
N ILE A 346 -2.77 22.56 4.22
CA ILE A 346 -2.77 21.12 3.96
C ILE A 346 -1.54 20.43 4.55
N LEU A 347 -1.71 19.17 4.94
CA LEU A 347 -0.63 18.22 5.23
C LEU A 347 -0.85 16.95 4.40
N MET A 348 0.23 16.35 3.93
CA MET A 348 0.13 15.19 3.05
C MET A 348 1.35 14.28 3.14
N SER A 349 1.15 13.00 2.80
CA SER A 349 2.23 12.06 2.49
C SER A 349 2.46 11.95 0.98
N SER A 350 3.71 11.74 0.60
CA SER A 350 4.17 11.57 -0.78
C SER A 350 5.30 10.55 -0.86
N LEU A 351 5.45 9.92 -2.02
CA LEU A 351 6.66 9.24 -2.48
C LEU A 351 7.33 10.15 -3.53
N PRO A 352 8.27 11.03 -3.13
CA PRO A 352 8.90 11.96 -4.06
C PRO A 352 9.67 11.22 -5.16
N GLY A 353 9.61 11.72 -6.38
CA GLY A 353 10.48 11.29 -7.46
C GLY A 353 11.64 12.22 -7.75
N ALA A 354 12.00 12.30 -9.02
CA ALA A 354 13.22 12.96 -9.46
C ALA A 354 13.14 14.50 -9.39
N ASP A 355 11.95 15.07 -9.61
CA ASP A 355 11.72 16.50 -9.49
C ASP A 355 11.40 16.86 -8.03
N PRO A 356 12.28 17.56 -7.29
CA PRO A 356 12.04 17.91 -5.90
C PRO A 356 10.97 19.00 -5.72
N THR A 357 10.53 19.65 -6.80
CA THR A 357 9.50 20.69 -6.79
C THR A 357 8.09 20.17 -7.04
N GLN A 358 7.98 18.89 -7.43
CA GLN A 358 6.73 18.20 -7.67
C GLN A 358 6.59 17.02 -6.71
N LEU A 359 5.41 16.87 -6.10
CA LEU A 359 5.10 15.76 -5.20
C LEU A 359 3.80 15.09 -5.61
N THR A 360 3.75 13.76 -5.55
CA THR A 360 2.52 13.00 -5.77
C THR A 360 1.84 12.73 -4.44
N ALA A 361 0.61 13.25 -4.27
CA ALA A 361 -0.15 13.03 -3.04
C ALA A 361 -0.62 11.59 -2.91
N ILE A 362 -0.32 10.97 -1.77
CA ILE A 362 -0.88 9.66 -1.40
C ILE A 362 -2.15 9.89 -0.60
N GLN A 363 -1.99 10.58 0.54
CA GLN A 363 -3.09 11.04 1.36
C GLN A 363 -2.84 12.49 1.74
N LEU A 364 -3.84 13.34 1.53
CA LEU A 364 -3.81 14.76 1.86
C LEU A 364 -4.96 15.09 2.80
N VAL A 365 -4.68 15.98 3.74
CA VAL A 365 -5.64 16.47 4.72
C VAL A 365 -5.67 18.00 4.65
N THR A 366 -6.84 18.56 4.39
CA THR A 366 -7.11 20.00 4.49
C THR A 366 -7.65 20.37 5.87
N GLY A 367 -7.44 21.61 6.30
CA GLY A 367 -7.72 22.07 7.66
C GLY A 367 -6.65 21.64 8.67
N ALA A 368 -5.40 21.52 8.20
CA ALA A 368 -4.30 20.93 8.96
C ALA A 368 -3.71 21.87 10.05
N GLU A 369 -4.23 23.08 10.23
CA GLU A 369 -3.78 24.05 11.23
C GLU A 369 -3.81 23.45 12.65
N THR A 370 -4.87 22.70 12.95
CA THR A 370 -5.02 22.01 14.24
C THR A 370 -3.91 20.98 14.45
N LEU A 371 -3.56 20.22 13.40
CA LEU A 371 -2.50 19.22 13.46
C LEU A 371 -1.14 19.87 13.71
N LEU A 372 -0.87 20.97 13.01
CA LEU A 372 0.35 21.74 13.17
C LEU A 372 0.47 22.35 14.56
N ALA A 373 -0.62 22.92 15.09
CA ALA A 373 -0.66 23.47 16.45
C ALA A 373 -0.39 22.38 17.52
N MET A 374 -1.00 21.20 17.37
CA MET A 374 -0.73 20.08 18.27
C MET A 374 0.72 19.58 18.19
N ALA A 375 1.30 19.50 17.00
CA ALA A 375 2.70 19.12 16.84
C ALA A 375 3.64 20.15 17.49
N ALA A 376 3.33 21.44 17.37
CA ALA A 376 4.09 22.51 18.02
C ALA A 376 3.97 22.48 19.56
N ALA A 377 2.85 21.99 20.10
CA ALA A 377 2.59 21.90 21.54
C ALA A 377 3.15 20.64 22.22
N ARG A 378 3.62 19.63 21.46
CA ARG A 378 4.16 18.38 22.05
C ARG A 378 5.52 18.61 22.73
N PRO A 379 5.67 18.24 24.03
CA PRO A 379 6.97 18.19 24.67
C PRO A 379 7.85 17.12 24.02
N GLN A 380 9.09 17.47 23.73
CA GLN A 380 10.05 16.60 23.06
C GLN A 380 10.36 15.36 23.92
N GLN A 381 10.12 14.16 23.40
CA GLN A 381 10.61 12.93 24.02
C GLN A 381 11.95 12.55 23.36
N GLY A 382 13.05 12.80 24.06
CA GLY A 382 14.42 12.51 23.61
C GLY A 382 15.17 13.77 23.18
N GLY A 383 16.22 14.11 23.93
CA GLY A 383 17.00 15.35 23.81
C GLY A 383 17.84 15.51 22.54
N GLN A 384 17.22 15.48 21.36
CA GLN A 384 17.84 15.98 20.13
C GLN A 384 17.42 17.43 19.92
N GLY A 385 18.38 18.36 19.94
CA GLY A 385 18.12 19.80 19.84
C GLY A 385 17.22 20.17 18.65
N ARG A 386 16.34 21.16 18.87
CA ARG A 386 15.59 21.81 17.79
C ARG A 386 16.55 22.21 16.65
N PRO A 387 16.27 21.88 15.38
CA PRO A 387 16.60 22.80 14.31
C PRO A 387 15.83 24.09 14.62
N GLN A 388 16.54 25.21 14.76
CA GLN A 388 15.93 26.52 14.98
C GLN A 388 14.83 26.77 13.94
N GLY A 389 13.57 26.87 14.39
CA GLY A 389 12.50 27.52 13.62
C GLY A 389 11.52 26.66 12.79
N GLY A 390 11.41 25.34 12.98
CA GLY A 390 10.45 24.53 12.20
C GLY A 390 9.85 23.32 12.93
N VAL A 391 8.64 22.91 12.51
CA VAL A 391 8.02 21.62 12.89
C VAL A 391 8.64 20.54 12.00
N ASP A 392 9.27 19.51 12.58
CA ASP A 392 9.68 18.31 11.84
C ASP A 392 8.42 17.53 11.42
N LEU A 393 7.96 17.76 10.19
CA LEU A 393 6.75 17.16 9.65
C LEU A 393 6.87 15.63 9.51
N ASN A 394 8.05 15.14 9.10
CA ASN A 394 8.30 13.71 8.94
C ASN A 394 8.30 13.00 10.30
N GLY A 395 9.01 13.55 11.29
CA GLY A 395 9.03 12.99 12.65
C GLY A 395 7.67 13.08 13.36
N SER A 396 6.93 14.19 13.15
CA SER A 396 5.66 14.44 13.84
C SER A 396 4.47 13.68 13.24
N PHE A 397 4.45 13.50 11.91
CA PHE A 397 3.29 12.94 11.19
C PHE A 397 3.60 11.71 10.34
N GLY A 398 4.86 11.26 10.26
CA GLY A 398 5.24 10.12 9.43
C GLY A 398 4.53 8.81 9.80
N GLY A 399 4.18 8.62 11.08
CA GLY A 399 3.36 7.50 11.54
C GLY A 399 1.85 7.75 11.54
N MET A 400 1.40 8.97 11.19
CA MET A 400 -0.01 9.37 11.11
C MET A 400 -0.57 9.15 9.70
N PHE A 401 0.18 9.56 8.67
CA PHE A 401 -0.14 9.28 7.29
C PHE A 401 0.52 7.95 6.91
N GLY A 402 -0.13 6.83 7.24
CA GLY A 402 0.38 5.49 6.95
C GLY A 402 0.82 5.38 5.49
N GLY A 403 2.13 5.25 5.24
CA GLY A 403 2.67 5.36 3.89
C GLY A 403 2.73 4.03 3.14
N LEU A 404 2.84 2.91 3.83
CA LEU A 404 3.00 1.61 3.17
C LEU A 404 1.65 0.90 3.03
N GLY A 405 1.19 0.78 1.78
CA GLY A 405 0.12 -0.15 1.43
C GLY A 405 0.46 -1.56 1.93
N GLY A 406 -0.46 -2.19 2.64
CA GLY A 406 -0.38 -3.62 2.92
C GLY A 406 -0.90 -4.44 1.74
N PRO A 407 -0.65 -5.76 1.73
CA PRO A 407 -1.36 -6.68 0.84
C PRO A 407 -2.85 -6.80 1.18
#